data_AF-A0A3B8N5E8-F1
#
_entry.id   AF-A0A3B8N5E8-F1
#
_cell.length_a   1.000
_cell.length_b   1.000
_cell.length_c   1.000
_cell.angle_alpha   90.00
_cell.angle_beta   90.00
_cell.angle_gamma   90.00
#
_symmetry.space_group_name_H-M   'P 1'
#
loop_
_entity.id
_entity.type
_entity.pdbx_description
1 polymer ?
#
loop_
_entity_poly.entity_id
_entity_poly.type
_entity_poly.pdbx_seq_one_letter_code
_entity_poly.pdbx_strand_id
1 'polypeptide(L)' 'MPKDQGLMGWKELAPGMYILEPGNSKKFKTGDWRAFRPVLDKEKCIKCGMC' A
#
# COMPACT_ATOMS: atom_id res chain seq x y z
N MET A 1 -13.94 -6.40 6.15
CA MET A 1 -12.67 -6.69 5.45
C MET A 1 -12.74 -5.97 4.11
N PRO A 2 -11.93 -4.96 3.81
CA PRO A 2 -11.95 -4.34 2.50
C PRO A 2 -11.21 -5.26 1.51
N LYS A 3 -11.75 -6.46 1.26
CA LYS A 3 -11.19 -7.44 0.33
C LYS A 3 -11.23 -6.94 -1.12
N ASP A 4 -11.96 -5.86 -1.39
CA ASP A 4 -12.31 -5.42 -2.74
C ASP A 4 -11.61 -4.12 -3.17
N GLN A 5 -10.80 -3.51 -2.30
CA GLN A 5 -10.11 -2.25 -2.63
C GLN A 5 -8.84 -2.52 -3.43
N GLY A 6 -8.95 -2.38 -4.75
CA GLY A 6 -7.84 -2.53 -5.71
C GLY A 6 -7.89 -3.82 -6.53
N LEU A 7 -8.88 -4.70 -6.28
CA LEU A 7 -9.17 -5.83 -7.15
C LEU A 7 -10.14 -5.39 -8.24
N MET A 8 -9.83 -5.71 -9.49
CA MET A 8 -10.69 -5.46 -10.64
C MET A 8 -11.04 -6.78 -11.32
N GLY A 9 -12.21 -6.83 -11.95
CA GLY A 9 -12.61 -8.00 -12.72
C GLY A 9 -11.65 -8.22 -13.89
N TRP A 10 -11.48 -9.47 -14.33
CA TRP A 10 -10.58 -9.78 -15.46
C TRP A 10 -10.94 -9.03 -16.75
N LYS A 11 -12.22 -8.66 -16.93
CA LYS A 11 -12.72 -7.88 -18.07
C LYS A 11 -12.25 -6.42 -18.06
N GLU A 12 -11.84 -5.91 -16.90
CA GLU A 12 -11.38 -4.54 -16.70
C GLU A 12 -9.85 -4.43 -16.76
N LEU A 13 -9.14 -5.56 -16.80
CA LEU A 13 -7.68 -5.59 -16.94
C LEU A 13 -7.27 -5.07 -18.33
N ALA A 14 -6.23 -4.24 -18.34
CA ALA A 14 -5.60 -3.86 -19.59
C ALA A 14 -5.05 -5.11 -20.31
N PRO A 15 -5.12 -5.17 -21.66
CA PRO A 15 -4.48 -6.24 -22.42
C PRO A 15 -3.01 -6.39 -22.01
N GLY A 16 -2.54 -7.62 -21.77
CA GLY A 16 -1.16 -7.86 -21.33
C GLY A 16 -0.83 -7.38 -19.90
N MET A 17 -1.82 -7.03 -19.09
CA MET A 17 -1.65 -6.58 -17.69
C MET A 17 -0.77 -5.32 -17.55
N TYR A 18 -0.85 -4.41 -18.52
CA TYR A 18 -0.12 -3.14 -18.47
C TYR A 18 -0.54 -2.28 -17.27
N ILE A 19 0.46 -1.63 -16.66
CA ILE A 19 0.25 -0.57 -15.66
C ILE A 19 0.06 0.75 -16.41
N LEU A 20 -1.16 1.30 -16.35
CA LEU A 20 -1.55 2.51 -17.11
C LEU A 20 -1.20 3.82 -16.39
N GLU A 21 -1.07 3.79 -15.06
CA GLU A 21 -0.88 4.98 -14.24
C GLU A 21 0.26 4.77 -13.22
N PRO A 22 1.18 5.73 -13.05
CA PRO A 22 2.18 5.68 -12.00
C PRO A 22 1.52 5.77 -10.62
N GLY A 23 2.07 5.06 -9.63
CA GLY A 23 1.58 5.11 -8.25
C GLY A 23 0.21 4.44 -8.02
N ASN A 24 -0.27 3.62 -8.96
CA ASN A 24 -1.54 2.90 -8.82
C ASN A 24 -1.60 1.93 -7.63
N SER A 25 -0.45 1.54 -7.06
CA SER A 25 -0.34 0.71 -5.85
C SER A 25 -1.11 1.30 -4.66
N LYS A 26 -1.32 2.62 -4.62
CA LYS A 26 -2.15 3.30 -3.62
C LYS A 26 -3.61 2.80 -3.59
N LYS A 27 -4.12 2.27 -4.71
CA LYS A 27 -5.48 1.70 -4.81
C LYS A 27 -5.59 0.37 -4.03
N PHE A 28 -4.48 -0.36 -3.89
CA PHE A 28 -4.42 -1.64 -3.21
C PHE A 28 -3.95 -1.47 -1.75
N LYS A 29 -4.89 -1.46 -0.81
CA LYS A 29 -4.58 -1.16 0.60
C LYS A 29 -4.03 -2.39 1.34
N THR A 30 -2.82 -2.26 1.89
CA THR A 30 -2.13 -3.34 2.64
C THR A 30 -2.10 -3.10 4.16
N GLY A 31 -2.78 -2.06 4.64
CA GLY A 31 -2.75 -1.66 6.06
C GLY A 31 -3.19 -2.76 7.03
N ASP A 32 -4.10 -3.62 6.58
CA ASP A 32 -4.69 -4.72 7.34
C ASP A 32 -3.76 -5.94 7.50
N TRP A 33 -2.64 -6.00 6.77
CA TRP A 33 -1.68 -7.12 6.87
C TRP A 33 -0.84 -7.07 8.15
N ARG A 34 -0.79 -5.90 8.81
CA ARG A 34 0.07 -5.67 9.96
C ARG A 34 -0.56 -6.26 11.23
N ALA A 35 0.15 -7.15 11.90
CA ALA A 35 -0.17 -7.55 13.27
C ALA A 35 0.21 -6.46 14.30
N PHE A 36 1.28 -5.71 14.02
CA PHE A 36 1.79 -4.63 14.87
C PHE A 36 2.18 -3.41 14.04
N ARG A 37 2.17 -2.23 14.66
CA ARG A 37 2.56 -0.95 14.04
C ARG A 37 3.71 -0.34 14.84
N PRO A 38 4.79 0.14 14.19
CA PRO A 38 5.84 0.88 14.89
C PRO A 38 5.28 2.19 15.45
N VAL A 39 5.64 2.51 16.70
CA VAL A 39 5.32 3.76 17.38
C VAL A 39 6.62 4.53 17.61
N LEU A 40 6.70 5.73 17.04
CA LEU A 40 7.87 6.58 17.16
C LEU A 40 7.94 7.20 18.56
N ASP A 41 9.02 6.93 19.28
CA ASP A 41 9.41 7.69 20.46
C ASP A 41 10.11 8.98 20.01
N LYS A 42 9.42 10.12 20.17
CA LYS A 42 9.92 11.43 19.71
C LYS A 42 11.06 11.97 20.57
N GLU A 43 11.17 11.54 21.82
CA GLU A 43 12.26 11.97 22.70
C GLU A 43 13.59 11.32 22.31
N LYS A 44 13.54 10.11 21.74
CA LYS A 44 14.72 9.35 21.28
C LYS A 44 15.09 9.58 19.81
N CYS A 45 14.21 10.19 19.01
CA CYS A 45 14.41 10.32 17.57
C CYS A 45 15.43 11.42 17.23
N ILE A 46 16.56 11.03 16.60
CA ILE A 46 17.60 11.96 16.12
C ILE A 46 17.38 12.44 14.67
N LYS A 47 16.24 12.12 14.05
CA LYS A 47 15.87 12.52 12.67
C LYS A 47 16.88 12.08 11.59
N CYS A 48 17.43 10.88 11.73
CA CYS A 48 18.45 10.34 10.82
C CYS A 48 17.90 9.80 9.47
N GLY A 49 16.60 9.55 9.37
CA GLY A 49 15.99 9.00 8.14
C GLY A 49 16.23 7.51 7.90
N MET A 50 16.66 6.75 8.91
CA MET A 50 16.86 5.29 8.82
C MET A 50 15.60 4.46 9.12
N CYS A 51 14.57 5.09 9.69
CA CYS A 51 13.32 4.46 10.15
C CYS A 51 12.24 4.37 9.07
#